data_AF-A0A6D2IUW3-F1
#
_entry.id   AF-A0A6D2IUW3-F1
#
_cell.length_a   1.000
_cell.length_b   1.000
_cell.length_c   1.000
_cell.angle_alpha   90.00
_cell.angle_beta   90.00
_cell.angle_gamma   90.00
#
_symmetry.space_group_name_H-M   'P 1'
#
loop_
_entity.id
_entity.type
_entity.pdbx_description
1 polymer ?
#
loop_
_entity_poly.entity_id
_entity_poly.type
_entity_poly.pdbx_seq_one_letter_code
_entity_poly.pdbx_strand_id
1 'polypeptide(L)'
;MGNRSSEYTALENAQRFNELAKEALENQKLAKEAPNATIQPEDETSVNALKINALRQEIHKLIQENDEMKKTNESLETKLDELQQEKDGINGELLQAQNNLAATVKDSWRRVSNLSIKNESLTLERDKLTQERISWNEEKSELRKVNDEVQNLSEMLKRELMELRQQKDSINRELLHAQTQIEDSWRRASNLSIKNESLTLERDKLTNERISWNEEKSELRKVNGEIKKTNESLETKLAVLQQENDVINSELLHAEKTIAYAEKTVAAQIEDSSNLSKKNESLTVEIQSLTDKLTNESAEVIIPNSPLEKIVNLFPCQWMKNIVAPKGHIGGDELGSFMGALVSTTALIVTYSNKDKATAGLAFFSLLGTMIGKSFNNVVSYMSMEKDARILSCLSKAPNSLPWILIGGGIPILAGGFIPDWNIRLIITSLISMAMKVGTSCMWSISYGIKADKVSLIVALRVIGIIIAAGIPALSSIGQKSHVPTGQALINDS
;
A
#
# COMPACT_ATOMS: atom_id res chain seq x y z
N MET A 1 59.44 -120.72 -51.12
CA MET A 1 60.14 -121.72 -51.94
C MET A 1 61.47 -122.03 -51.25
N GLY A 2 61.86 -123.30 -51.13
CA GLY A 2 63.13 -123.66 -50.47
C GLY A 2 63.00 -124.70 -49.35
N ASN A 3 62.39 -125.87 -49.63
CA ASN A 3 62.72 -127.08 -48.88
C ASN A 3 62.47 -128.40 -49.64
N ARG A 4 62.66 -128.42 -50.98
CA ARG A 4 62.59 -129.65 -51.80
C ARG A 4 63.96 -130.30 -52.07
N SER A 5 65.05 -129.67 -51.62
CA SER A 5 66.42 -130.17 -51.84
C SER A 5 66.91 -131.15 -50.77
N SER A 6 66.25 -131.20 -49.60
CA SER A 6 66.63 -132.08 -48.49
C SER A 6 65.98 -133.45 -48.54
N GLU A 7 64.84 -133.61 -49.23
CA GLU A 7 64.15 -134.90 -49.35
C GLU A 7 64.74 -135.76 -50.48
N TYR A 8 65.17 -135.15 -51.58
CA TYR A 8 65.82 -135.88 -52.69
C TYR A 8 67.14 -136.54 -52.28
N THR A 9 67.96 -135.85 -51.49
CA THR A 9 69.24 -136.36 -50.96
C THR A 9 69.07 -137.41 -49.87
N ALA A 10 67.95 -137.42 -49.14
CA ALA A 10 67.61 -138.49 -48.20
C ALA A 10 67.19 -139.78 -48.93
N LEU A 11 66.41 -139.66 -50.00
CA LEU A 11 65.91 -140.82 -50.77
C LEU A 11 67.04 -141.54 -51.53
N GLU A 12 67.95 -140.79 -52.16
CA GLU A 12 69.06 -141.33 -52.95
C GLU A 12 70.08 -142.08 -52.06
N ASN A 13 70.34 -141.57 -50.85
CA ASN A 13 71.18 -142.26 -49.86
C ASN A 13 70.52 -143.53 -49.30
N ALA A 14 69.20 -143.54 -49.10
CA ALA A 14 68.46 -144.73 -48.66
C ALA A 14 68.40 -145.85 -49.73
N GLN A 15 68.44 -145.48 -51.02
CA GLN A 15 68.53 -146.45 -52.12
C GLN A 15 69.93 -147.10 -52.20
N ARG A 16 71.00 -146.30 -52.11
CA ARG A 16 72.39 -146.83 -52.07
C ARG A 16 72.64 -147.78 -50.88
N PHE A 17 72.09 -147.47 -49.70
CA PHE A 17 72.23 -148.35 -48.54
C PHE A 17 71.54 -149.72 -48.73
N ASN A 18 70.42 -149.77 -49.46
CA ASN A 18 69.73 -151.02 -49.77
C ASN A 18 70.44 -151.87 -50.84
N GLU A 19 71.12 -151.25 -51.81
CA GLU A 19 71.96 -151.99 -52.76
C GLU A 19 73.19 -152.61 -52.07
N LEU A 20 73.90 -151.84 -51.23
CA LEU A 20 75.01 -152.35 -50.43
C LEU A 20 74.59 -153.47 -49.46
N ALA A 21 73.40 -153.38 -48.86
CA ALA A 21 72.85 -154.45 -48.02
C ALA A 21 72.53 -155.73 -48.82
N LYS A 22 72.19 -155.61 -50.12
CA LYS A 22 71.99 -156.75 -51.03
C LYS A 22 73.32 -157.42 -51.39
N GLU A 23 74.33 -156.65 -51.78
CA GLU A 23 75.68 -157.18 -52.06
C GLU A 23 76.29 -157.87 -50.83
N ALA A 24 76.09 -157.33 -49.63
CA ALA A 24 76.55 -157.97 -48.40
C ALA A 24 75.86 -159.33 -48.13
N LEU A 25 74.56 -159.44 -48.42
CA LEU A 25 73.80 -160.69 -48.24
C LEU A 25 74.13 -161.75 -49.30
N GLU A 26 74.48 -161.34 -50.51
CA GLU A 26 74.88 -162.23 -51.61
C GLU A 26 76.30 -162.76 -51.38
N ASN A 27 77.23 -161.92 -50.93
CA ASN A 27 78.56 -162.35 -50.50
C ASN A 27 78.53 -163.28 -49.27
N GLN A 28 77.55 -163.13 -48.37
CA GLN A 28 77.37 -164.05 -47.24
C GLN A 28 76.85 -165.45 -47.65
N LYS A 29 76.25 -165.58 -48.85
CA LYS A 29 75.78 -166.88 -49.39
C LYS A 29 76.86 -167.66 -50.15
N LEU A 30 77.90 -167.01 -50.65
CA LEU A 30 79.02 -167.65 -51.36
C LEU A 30 80.15 -168.14 -50.45
N ALA A 31 80.08 -167.89 -49.15
CA ALA A 31 81.12 -168.22 -48.16
C ALA A 31 80.80 -169.44 -47.27
N LYS A 32 79.78 -170.24 -47.62
CA LYS A 32 79.49 -171.55 -47.01
C LYS A 32 79.37 -172.58 -48.12
N GLU A 33 80.08 -173.70 -47.97
CA GLU A 33 80.37 -174.71 -49.02
C GLU A 33 81.35 -174.16 -50.08
N ALA A 34 82.57 -174.66 -50.28
CA ALA A 34 83.41 -175.69 -49.65
C ALA A 34 84.88 -175.45 -50.12
N PRO A 35 85.89 -176.29 -49.87
CA PRO A 35 86.05 -177.36 -48.86
C PRO A 35 87.24 -177.08 -47.91
N ASN A 36 87.53 -177.96 -46.97
CA ASN A 36 88.93 -178.20 -46.58
C ASN A 36 89.19 -179.69 -46.42
N ALA A 37 90.26 -180.17 -47.05
CA ALA A 37 90.60 -181.58 -47.12
C ALA A 37 91.49 -182.00 -45.94
N THR A 38 91.28 -183.25 -45.53
CA THR A 38 92.16 -184.06 -44.69
C THR A 38 93.63 -183.96 -45.09
N ILE A 39 94.56 -184.06 -44.13
CA ILE A 39 95.76 -184.92 -44.20
C ILE A 39 96.32 -185.14 -42.78
N GLN A 40 96.85 -186.35 -42.56
CA GLN A 40 97.42 -186.85 -41.31
C GLN A 40 98.89 -186.42 -41.13
N PRO A 41 99.48 -186.57 -39.92
CA PRO A 41 100.91 -186.36 -39.74
C PRO A 41 101.72 -187.60 -40.15
N GLU A 42 102.81 -187.37 -40.89
CA GLU A 42 104.10 -188.04 -40.61
C GLU A 42 105.17 -186.94 -40.43
N ASP A 43 105.77 -186.95 -39.24
CA ASP A 43 107.07 -186.40 -38.79
C ASP A 43 107.68 -185.16 -39.46
N GLU A 44 107.51 -183.97 -38.83
CA GLU A 44 108.50 -182.87 -38.85
C GLU A 44 108.25 -181.82 -37.72
N THR A 45 108.80 -182.07 -36.51
CA THR A 45 108.41 -181.38 -35.26
C THR A 45 109.32 -180.22 -34.82
N SER A 46 109.49 -179.19 -35.66
CA SER A 46 110.20 -177.96 -35.22
C SER A 46 109.68 -176.63 -35.80
N VAL A 47 109.28 -176.58 -37.07
CA VAL A 47 109.00 -175.31 -37.77
C VAL A 47 107.58 -174.76 -37.52
N ASN A 48 106.60 -175.62 -37.26
CA ASN A 48 105.18 -175.21 -37.14
C ASN A 48 104.83 -174.40 -35.87
N ALA A 49 105.66 -174.45 -34.82
CA ALA A 49 105.39 -173.71 -33.58
C ALA A 49 105.45 -172.18 -33.77
N LEU A 50 106.30 -171.68 -34.68
CA LEU A 50 106.54 -170.25 -34.86
C LEU A 50 105.40 -169.54 -35.61
N LYS A 51 104.86 -170.14 -36.68
CA LYS A 51 103.75 -169.54 -37.46
C LYS A 51 102.45 -169.43 -36.66
N ILE A 52 102.14 -170.43 -35.83
CA ILE A 52 100.94 -170.40 -34.96
C ILE A 52 101.05 -169.26 -33.93
N ASN A 53 102.27 -168.95 -33.45
CA ASN A 53 102.47 -167.89 -32.46
C ASN A 53 102.30 -166.49 -33.09
N ALA A 54 102.79 -166.26 -34.31
CA ALA A 54 102.60 -165.00 -35.04
C ALA A 54 101.12 -164.72 -35.33
N LEU A 55 100.35 -165.71 -35.82
CA LEU A 55 98.91 -165.55 -36.07
C LEU A 55 98.11 -165.29 -34.78
N ARG A 56 98.53 -165.87 -33.64
CA ARG A 56 97.94 -165.55 -32.34
C ARG A 56 98.20 -164.10 -31.92
N GLN A 57 99.38 -163.55 -32.19
CA GLN A 57 99.68 -162.14 -31.93
C GLN A 57 98.86 -161.20 -32.82
N GLU A 58 98.71 -161.52 -34.11
CA GLU A 58 97.87 -160.76 -35.05
C GLU A 58 96.40 -160.72 -34.58
N ILE A 59 95.84 -161.88 -34.22
CA ILE A 59 94.47 -161.97 -33.66
C ILE A 59 94.36 -161.19 -32.35
N HIS A 60 95.36 -161.27 -31.47
CA HIS A 60 95.33 -160.56 -30.20
C HIS A 60 95.39 -159.03 -30.39
N LYS A 61 96.12 -158.55 -31.41
CA LYS A 61 96.19 -157.15 -31.82
C LYS A 61 94.88 -156.68 -32.45
N LEU A 62 94.25 -157.48 -33.32
CA LEU A 62 92.93 -157.15 -33.90
C LEU A 62 91.82 -157.14 -32.84
N ILE A 63 91.87 -158.03 -31.84
CA ILE A 63 90.97 -157.98 -30.68
C ILE A 63 91.20 -156.70 -29.88
N GLN A 64 92.45 -156.33 -29.61
CA GLN A 64 92.79 -155.09 -28.91
C GLN A 64 92.32 -153.84 -29.69
N GLU A 65 92.57 -153.77 -31.01
CA GLU A 65 92.10 -152.68 -31.87
C GLU A 65 90.58 -152.60 -31.90
N ASN A 66 89.87 -153.74 -31.87
CA ASN A 66 88.41 -153.77 -31.80
C ASN A 66 87.88 -153.35 -30.42
N ASP A 67 88.54 -153.73 -29.33
CA ASP A 67 88.22 -153.24 -27.97
C ASP A 67 88.51 -151.73 -27.83
N GLU A 68 89.55 -151.22 -28.49
CA GLU A 68 89.85 -149.79 -28.57
C GLU A 68 88.82 -149.03 -29.43
N MET A 69 88.44 -149.55 -30.60
CA MET A 69 87.34 -149.00 -31.40
C MET A 69 85.99 -149.05 -30.67
N LYS A 70 85.73 -150.11 -29.89
CA LYS A 70 84.52 -150.20 -29.07
C LYS A 70 84.50 -149.12 -28.00
N LYS A 71 85.61 -148.92 -27.29
CA LYS A 71 85.75 -147.84 -26.29
C LYS A 71 85.64 -146.44 -26.89
N THR A 72 86.18 -146.21 -28.09
CA THR A 72 86.01 -144.91 -28.76
C THR A 72 84.59 -144.71 -29.24
N ASN A 73 83.90 -145.75 -29.71
CA ASN A 73 82.49 -145.66 -30.10
C ASN A 73 81.58 -145.42 -28.88
N GLU A 74 81.76 -146.17 -27.78
CA GLU A 74 81.10 -145.93 -26.50
C GLU A 74 81.33 -144.49 -26.00
N SER A 75 82.57 -143.98 -26.09
CA SER A 75 82.90 -142.59 -25.73
C SER A 75 82.35 -141.54 -26.71
N LEU A 76 82.00 -141.91 -27.94
CA LEU A 76 81.37 -141.02 -28.91
C LEU A 76 79.84 -141.02 -28.72
N GLU A 77 79.25 -142.15 -28.36
CA GLU A 77 77.85 -142.26 -27.95
C GLU A 77 77.58 -141.44 -26.70
N THR A 78 78.41 -141.54 -25.64
CA THR A 78 78.24 -140.68 -24.46
C THR A 78 78.35 -139.19 -24.77
N LYS A 79 79.29 -138.80 -25.66
CA LYS A 79 79.42 -137.40 -26.11
C LYS A 79 78.25 -136.95 -26.97
N LEU A 80 77.65 -137.84 -27.74
CA LEU A 80 76.47 -137.55 -28.55
C LEU A 80 75.25 -137.32 -27.63
N ASP A 81 75.09 -138.15 -26.59
CA ASP A 81 74.06 -137.98 -25.57
C ASP A 81 74.26 -136.70 -24.75
N GLU A 82 75.51 -136.40 -24.33
CA GLU A 82 75.87 -135.14 -23.65
C GLU A 82 75.54 -133.91 -24.51
N LEU A 83 75.95 -133.90 -25.78
CA LEU A 83 75.66 -132.81 -26.73
C LEU A 83 74.17 -132.70 -27.06
N GLN A 84 73.44 -133.80 -27.10
CA GLN A 84 71.99 -133.79 -27.31
C GLN A 84 71.26 -133.28 -26.07
N GLN A 85 71.71 -133.64 -24.86
CA GLN A 85 71.21 -133.07 -23.60
C GLN A 85 71.52 -131.58 -23.46
N GLU A 86 72.74 -131.14 -23.82
CA GLU A 86 73.12 -129.73 -23.84
C GLU A 86 72.26 -128.94 -24.83
N LYS A 87 72.08 -129.46 -26.05
CA LYS A 87 71.21 -128.88 -27.08
C LYS A 87 69.76 -128.78 -26.62
N ASP A 88 69.22 -129.80 -25.96
CA ASP A 88 67.84 -129.77 -25.45
C ASP A 88 67.69 -128.82 -24.25
N GLY A 89 68.72 -128.70 -23.41
CA GLY A 89 68.83 -127.67 -22.37
C GLY A 89 68.84 -126.25 -22.94
N ILE A 90 69.71 -125.98 -23.91
CA ILE A 90 69.79 -124.69 -24.63
C ILE A 90 68.46 -124.37 -25.32
N ASN A 91 67.78 -125.35 -25.94
CA ASN A 91 66.45 -125.16 -26.52
C ASN A 91 65.40 -124.81 -25.45
N GLY A 92 65.47 -125.43 -24.26
CA GLY A 92 64.61 -125.11 -23.12
C GLY A 92 64.81 -123.69 -22.60
N GLU A 93 66.06 -123.27 -22.40
CA GLU A 93 66.41 -121.90 -21.99
C GLU A 93 66.02 -120.87 -23.05
N LEU A 94 66.26 -121.16 -24.33
CA LEU A 94 65.85 -120.31 -25.45
C LEU A 94 64.33 -120.13 -25.50
N LEU A 95 63.57 -121.21 -25.31
CA LEU A 95 62.11 -121.15 -25.25
C LEU A 95 61.62 -120.33 -24.03
N GLN A 96 62.27 -120.50 -22.87
CA GLN A 96 61.95 -119.70 -21.68
C GLN A 96 62.28 -118.21 -21.88
N ALA A 97 63.42 -117.89 -22.49
CA ALA A 97 63.81 -116.52 -22.83
C ALA A 97 62.84 -115.89 -23.85
N GLN A 98 62.42 -116.64 -24.88
CA GLN A 98 61.39 -116.20 -25.83
C GLN A 98 60.04 -115.93 -25.15
N ASN A 99 59.59 -116.81 -24.25
CA ASN A 99 58.35 -116.63 -23.49
C ASN A 99 58.42 -115.39 -22.57
N ASN A 100 59.54 -115.20 -21.86
CA ASN A 100 59.76 -114.03 -21.01
C ASN A 100 59.82 -112.73 -21.81
N LEU A 101 60.48 -112.74 -22.98
CA LEU A 101 60.52 -111.60 -23.90
C LEU A 101 59.12 -111.28 -24.45
N ALA A 102 58.36 -112.30 -24.88
CA ALA A 102 56.99 -112.13 -25.37
C ALA A 102 56.06 -111.54 -24.30
N ALA A 103 56.17 -111.98 -23.04
CA ALA A 103 55.45 -111.40 -21.91
C ALA A 103 55.84 -109.92 -21.67
N THR A 104 57.15 -109.62 -21.66
CA THR A 104 57.68 -108.27 -21.46
C THR A 104 57.25 -107.30 -22.58
N VAL A 105 57.29 -107.76 -23.83
CA VAL A 105 56.81 -107.00 -25.01
C VAL A 105 55.30 -106.76 -24.91
N LYS A 106 54.50 -107.76 -24.52
CA LYS A 106 53.05 -107.64 -24.34
C LYS A 106 52.67 -106.63 -23.26
N ASP A 107 53.35 -106.63 -22.12
CA ASP A 107 53.09 -105.67 -21.05
C ASP A 107 53.62 -104.26 -21.40
N SER A 108 54.71 -104.17 -22.15
CA SER A 108 55.19 -102.88 -22.70
C SER A 108 54.17 -102.28 -23.67
N TRP A 109 53.60 -103.08 -24.58
CA TRP A 109 52.51 -102.67 -25.47
C TRP A 109 51.26 -102.20 -24.70
N ARG A 110 50.87 -102.91 -23.64
CA ARG A 110 49.77 -102.48 -22.74
C ARG A 110 50.06 -101.13 -22.09
N ARG A 111 51.28 -100.90 -21.60
CA ARG A 111 51.67 -99.61 -21.01
C ARG A 111 51.63 -98.49 -22.04
N VAL A 112 52.16 -98.71 -23.25
CA VAL A 112 52.10 -97.73 -24.35
C VAL A 112 50.66 -97.41 -24.74
N SER A 113 49.80 -98.42 -24.86
CA SER A 113 48.37 -98.23 -25.16
C SER A 113 47.66 -97.42 -24.06
N ASN A 114 47.84 -97.78 -22.79
CA ASN A 114 47.25 -97.05 -21.66
C ASN A 114 47.77 -95.60 -21.56
N LEU A 115 49.05 -95.37 -21.83
CA LEU A 115 49.63 -94.03 -21.87
C LEU A 115 49.09 -93.21 -23.05
N SER A 116 48.87 -93.84 -24.21
CA SER A 116 48.25 -93.19 -25.37
C SER A 116 46.83 -92.71 -25.04
N ILE A 117 45.99 -93.59 -24.48
CA ILE A 117 44.61 -93.26 -24.06
C ILE A 117 44.62 -92.14 -23.02
N LYS A 118 45.55 -92.19 -22.04
CA LYS A 118 45.67 -91.13 -21.02
C LYS A 118 46.13 -89.80 -21.63
N ASN A 119 47.06 -89.82 -22.59
CA ASN A 119 47.53 -88.62 -23.26
C ASN A 119 46.45 -87.97 -24.14
N GLU A 120 45.64 -88.79 -24.81
CA GLU A 120 44.47 -88.34 -25.57
C GLU A 120 43.41 -87.70 -24.65
N SER A 121 43.09 -88.35 -23.53
CA SER A 121 42.20 -87.78 -22.49
C SER A 121 42.71 -86.44 -21.93
N LEU A 122 44.01 -86.34 -21.64
CA LEU A 122 44.63 -85.09 -21.16
C LEU A 122 44.66 -84.00 -22.24
N THR A 123 44.78 -84.38 -23.52
CA THR A 123 44.69 -83.43 -24.64
C THR A 123 43.29 -82.85 -24.74
N LEU A 124 42.25 -83.70 -24.68
CA LEU A 124 40.85 -83.26 -24.67
C LEU A 124 40.52 -82.35 -23.46
N GLU A 125 41.03 -82.67 -22.27
CA GLU A 125 40.85 -81.83 -21.07
C GLU A 125 41.58 -80.49 -21.21
N ARG A 126 42.81 -80.49 -21.73
CA ARG A 126 43.59 -79.28 -22.00
C ARG A 126 42.92 -78.38 -23.04
N ASP A 127 42.34 -78.96 -24.09
CA ASP A 127 41.64 -78.21 -25.14
C ASP A 127 40.32 -77.64 -24.61
N LYS A 128 39.57 -78.40 -23.80
CA LYS A 128 38.38 -77.91 -23.09
C LYS A 128 38.70 -76.72 -22.17
N LEU A 129 39.72 -76.85 -21.31
CA LEU A 129 40.15 -75.75 -20.43
C LEU A 129 40.67 -74.53 -21.23
N THR A 130 41.24 -74.76 -22.41
CA THR A 130 41.66 -73.66 -23.31
C THR A 130 40.45 -72.92 -23.87
N GLN A 131 39.38 -73.64 -24.28
CA GLN A 131 38.13 -73.04 -24.74
C GLN A 131 37.41 -72.28 -23.62
N GLU A 132 37.29 -72.86 -22.42
CA GLU A 132 36.72 -72.18 -21.24
C GLU A 132 37.49 -70.89 -20.92
N ARG A 133 38.83 -70.92 -21.03
CA ARG A 133 39.67 -69.73 -20.83
C ARG A 133 39.48 -68.67 -21.91
N ILE A 134 39.22 -69.04 -23.16
CA ILE A 134 38.91 -68.09 -24.25
C ILE A 134 37.56 -67.44 -23.96
N SER A 135 36.52 -68.24 -23.74
CA SER A 135 35.16 -67.76 -23.44
C SER A 135 35.12 -66.83 -22.21
N TRP A 136 35.84 -67.15 -21.14
CA TRP A 136 35.94 -66.28 -19.96
C TRP A 136 36.64 -64.94 -20.25
N ASN A 137 37.65 -64.92 -21.14
CA ASN A 137 38.29 -63.66 -21.54
C ASN A 137 37.38 -62.81 -22.43
N GLU A 138 36.54 -63.44 -23.26
CA GLU A 138 35.51 -62.76 -24.05
C GLU A 138 34.43 -62.16 -23.15
N GLU A 139 33.87 -62.93 -22.22
CA GLU A 139 32.90 -62.44 -21.21
C GLU A 139 33.48 -61.26 -20.41
N LYS A 140 34.73 -61.37 -19.95
CA LYS A 140 35.45 -60.30 -19.25
C LYS A 140 35.69 -59.06 -20.12
N SER A 141 35.80 -59.22 -21.44
CA SER A 141 35.90 -58.11 -22.39
C SER A 141 34.57 -57.37 -22.52
N GLU A 142 33.46 -58.11 -22.68
CA GLU A 142 32.11 -57.51 -22.75
C GLU A 142 31.72 -56.84 -21.42
N LEU A 143 32.02 -57.46 -20.27
CA LEU A 143 31.80 -56.84 -18.95
C LEU A 143 32.56 -55.52 -18.77
N ARG A 144 33.73 -55.36 -19.39
CA ARG A 144 34.47 -54.09 -19.41
C ARG A 144 33.75 -53.03 -20.25
N LYS A 145 33.30 -53.38 -21.46
CA LYS A 145 32.53 -52.45 -22.30
C LYS A 145 31.27 -51.97 -21.58
N VAL A 146 30.51 -52.89 -20.98
CA VAL A 146 29.30 -52.55 -20.20
C VAL A 146 29.64 -51.65 -19.01
N ASN A 147 30.75 -51.89 -18.31
CA ASN A 147 31.21 -51.00 -17.24
C ASN A 147 31.55 -49.59 -17.75
N ASP A 148 32.26 -49.50 -18.88
CA ASP A 148 32.64 -48.22 -19.50
C ASP A 148 31.41 -47.46 -20.02
N GLU A 149 30.41 -48.15 -20.58
CA GLU A 149 29.10 -47.60 -20.95
C GLU A 149 28.33 -47.08 -19.73
N VAL A 150 28.24 -47.85 -18.65
CA VAL A 150 27.60 -47.44 -17.38
C VAL A 150 28.30 -46.23 -16.78
N GLN A 151 29.64 -46.16 -16.87
CA GLN A 151 30.41 -45.02 -16.37
C GLN A 151 30.18 -43.77 -17.22
N ASN A 152 30.17 -43.89 -18.55
CA ASN A 152 29.80 -42.80 -19.46
C ASN A 152 28.38 -42.27 -19.20
N LEU A 153 27.40 -43.16 -19.04
CA LEU A 153 26.02 -42.81 -18.69
C LEU A 153 25.93 -42.12 -17.31
N SER A 154 26.69 -42.59 -16.32
CA SER A 154 26.78 -41.93 -15.00
C SER A 154 27.33 -40.50 -15.11
N GLU A 155 28.33 -40.27 -15.95
CA GLU A 155 28.90 -38.95 -16.19
C GLU A 155 27.99 -38.02 -17.01
N MET A 156 27.21 -38.56 -17.95
CA MET A 156 26.17 -37.81 -18.65
C MET A 156 25.06 -37.37 -17.68
N LEU A 157 24.52 -38.29 -16.88
CA LEU A 157 23.48 -37.98 -15.88
C LEU A 157 23.97 -36.96 -14.83
N LYS A 158 25.25 -37.00 -14.44
CA LYS A 158 25.84 -35.97 -13.56
C LYS A 158 25.89 -34.60 -14.22
N ARG A 159 26.19 -34.52 -15.52
CA ARG A 159 26.19 -33.28 -16.30
C ARG A 159 24.78 -32.71 -16.45
N GLU A 160 23.81 -33.53 -16.88
CA GLU A 160 22.40 -33.13 -16.97
C GLU A 160 21.85 -32.63 -15.63
N LEU A 161 22.17 -33.32 -14.53
CA LEU A 161 21.75 -32.92 -13.17
C LEU A 161 22.38 -31.57 -12.76
N MET A 162 23.63 -31.29 -13.16
CA MET A 162 24.29 -30.01 -12.93
C MET A 162 23.67 -28.87 -13.76
N GLU A 163 23.37 -29.13 -15.03
CA GLU A 163 22.67 -28.18 -15.91
C GLU A 163 21.26 -27.85 -15.39
N LEU A 164 20.48 -28.86 -14.98
CA LEU A 164 19.16 -28.67 -14.38
C LEU A 164 19.22 -27.87 -13.06
N ARG A 165 20.27 -28.05 -12.24
CA ARG A 165 20.49 -27.20 -11.06
C ARG A 165 20.77 -25.75 -11.46
N GLN A 166 21.64 -25.54 -12.44
CA GLN A 166 21.97 -24.19 -12.92
C GLN A 166 20.75 -23.48 -13.54
N GLN A 167 19.91 -24.20 -14.29
CA GLN A 167 18.64 -23.70 -14.81
C GLN A 167 17.68 -23.32 -13.67
N LYS A 168 17.49 -24.20 -12.67
CA LYS A 168 16.68 -23.94 -11.49
C LYS A 168 17.16 -22.69 -10.74
N ASP A 169 18.46 -22.51 -10.57
CA ASP A 169 19.04 -21.35 -9.90
C ASP A 169 18.91 -20.06 -10.74
N SER A 170 18.89 -20.15 -12.07
CA SER A 170 18.53 -19.01 -12.94
C SER A 170 17.07 -18.62 -12.76
N ILE A 171 16.15 -19.58 -12.87
CA ILE A 171 14.70 -19.37 -12.70
C ILE A 171 14.39 -18.78 -11.32
N ASN A 172 15.05 -19.25 -10.25
CA ASN A 172 14.88 -18.69 -8.91
C ASN A 172 15.32 -17.21 -8.83
N ARG A 173 16.39 -16.81 -9.53
CA ARG A 173 16.83 -15.40 -9.58
C ARG A 173 15.88 -14.54 -10.40
N GLU A 174 15.38 -15.06 -11.53
CA GLU A 174 14.39 -14.39 -12.37
C GLU A 174 13.06 -14.21 -11.64
N LEU A 175 12.60 -15.23 -10.91
CA LEU A 175 11.40 -15.19 -10.06
C LEU A 175 11.55 -14.15 -8.95
N LEU A 176 12.68 -14.13 -8.24
CA LEU A 176 12.96 -13.13 -7.22
C LEU A 176 12.97 -11.71 -7.80
N HIS A 177 13.59 -11.52 -8.97
CA HIS A 177 13.62 -10.22 -9.63
C HIS A 177 12.21 -9.75 -10.05
N ALA A 178 11.41 -10.64 -10.63
CA ALA A 178 10.01 -10.35 -10.98
C ALA A 178 9.17 -10.01 -9.74
N GLN A 179 9.38 -10.71 -8.62
CA GLN A 179 8.72 -10.40 -7.35
C GLN A 179 9.11 -9.01 -6.83
N THR A 180 10.38 -8.62 -6.88
CA THR A 180 10.81 -7.26 -6.54
C THR A 180 10.18 -6.22 -7.46
N GLN A 181 10.12 -6.46 -8.78
CA GLN A 181 9.47 -5.53 -9.72
C GLN A 181 7.97 -5.35 -9.43
N ILE A 182 7.27 -6.44 -9.07
CA ILE A 182 5.85 -6.39 -8.67
C ILE A 182 5.70 -5.56 -7.40
N GLU A 183 6.51 -5.78 -6.37
CA GLU A 183 6.43 -5.00 -5.12
C GLU A 183 6.71 -3.50 -5.35
N ASP A 184 7.72 -3.19 -6.17
CA ASP A 184 8.02 -1.83 -6.62
C ASP A 184 6.85 -1.18 -7.36
N SER A 185 6.17 -1.94 -8.23
CA SER A 185 4.99 -1.45 -8.96
C SER A 185 3.82 -1.15 -8.02
N TRP A 186 3.59 -1.98 -7.00
CA TRP A 186 2.60 -1.76 -5.95
C TRP A 186 2.92 -0.52 -5.09
N ARG A 187 4.18 -0.34 -4.70
CA ARG A 187 4.64 0.86 -3.98
C ARG A 187 4.40 2.12 -4.81
N ARG A 188 4.70 2.10 -6.12
CA ARG A 188 4.42 3.22 -7.03
C ARG A 188 2.92 3.49 -7.18
N ALA A 189 2.10 2.45 -7.35
CA ALA A 189 0.65 2.58 -7.46
C ALA A 189 0.01 3.17 -6.19
N SER A 190 0.43 2.70 -5.01
CA SER A 190 -0.01 3.25 -3.71
C SER A 190 0.38 4.72 -3.56
N ASN A 191 1.64 5.08 -3.83
CA ASN A 191 2.09 6.48 -3.80
C ASN A 191 1.34 7.38 -4.78
N LEU A 192 1.00 6.88 -5.98
CA LEU A 192 0.19 7.61 -6.95
C LEU A 192 -1.26 7.78 -6.48
N SER A 193 -1.84 6.77 -5.82
CA SER A 193 -3.19 6.85 -5.24
C SER A 193 -3.26 7.93 -4.17
N ILE A 194 -2.32 7.92 -3.21
CA ILE A 194 -2.22 8.93 -2.14
C ILE A 194 -2.05 10.34 -2.75
N LYS A 195 -1.21 10.47 -3.78
CA LYS A 195 -1.03 11.76 -4.49
C LYS A 195 -2.30 12.21 -5.20
N ASN A 196 -3.05 11.30 -5.82
CA ASN A 196 -4.30 11.62 -6.51
C ASN A 196 -5.42 12.01 -5.54
N GLU A 197 -5.48 11.38 -4.37
CA GLU A 197 -6.38 11.77 -3.28
C GLU A 197 -6.05 13.18 -2.75
N SER A 198 -4.77 13.47 -2.50
CA SER A 198 -4.31 14.82 -2.13
C SER A 198 -4.66 15.89 -3.17
N LEU A 199 -4.45 15.59 -4.46
CA LEU A 199 -4.84 16.49 -5.57
C LEU A 199 -6.37 16.67 -5.69
N THR A 200 -7.14 15.66 -5.30
CA THR A 200 -8.62 15.75 -5.27
C THR A 200 -9.07 16.67 -4.14
N LEU A 201 -8.51 16.54 -2.94
CA LEU A 201 -8.76 17.44 -1.81
C LEU A 201 -8.36 18.89 -2.13
N GLU A 202 -7.22 19.11 -2.81
CA GLU A 202 -6.79 20.44 -3.25
C GLU A 202 -7.75 21.03 -4.29
N ARG A 203 -8.17 20.23 -5.28
CA ARG A 203 -9.18 20.61 -6.28
C ARG A 203 -10.51 21.01 -5.63
N ASP A 204 -10.98 20.24 -4.66
CA ASP A 204 -12.26 20.49 -4.00
C ASP A 204 -12.18 21.76 -3.13
N LYS A 205 -11.05 21.97 -2.44
CA LYS A 205 -10.76 23.24 -1.74
C LYS A 205 -10.80 24.44 -2.69
N LEU A 206 -10.08 24.39 -3.81
CA LEU A 206 -10.07 25.46 -4.82
C LEU A 206 -11.45 25.66 -5.46
N THR A 207 -12.25 24.60 -5.59
CA THR A 207 -13.63 24.68 -6.09
C THR A 207 -14.53 25.41 -5.09
N ASN A 208 -14.41 25.12 -3.80
CA ASN A 208 -15.14 25.81 -2.73
C ASN A 208 -14.72 27.28 -2.60
N GLU A 209 -13.42 27.58 -2.68
CA GLU A 209 -12.92 28.96 -2.74
C GLU A 209 -13.53 29.69 -3.95
N ARG A 210 -13.55 29.08 -5.14
CA ARG A 210 -14.17 29.65 -6.35
C ARG A 210 -15.67 29.90 -6.19
N ILE A 211 -16.40 29.05 -5.47
CA ILE A 211 -17.83 29.26 -5.17
C ILE A 211 -17.99 30.50 -4.28
N SER A 212 -17.25 30.57 -3.17
CA SER A 212 -17.25 31.73 -2.26
C SER A 212 -16.94 33.06 -2.98
N TRP A 213 -15.90 33.08 -3.83
CA TRP A 213 -15.56 34.24 -4.66
C TRP A 213 -16.67 34.65 -5.65
N ASN A 214 -17.46 33.69 -6.16
CA ASN A 214 -18.60 33.99 -7.03
C ASN A 214 -19.80 34.54 -6.24
N GLU A 215 -20.02 34.05 -5.02
CA GLU A 215 -21.04 34.58 -4.10
C GLU A 215 -20.73 36.02 -3.71
N GLU A 216 -19.51 36.30 -3.24
CA GLU A 216 -19.04 37.66 -2.93
C GLU A 216 -19.19 38.60 -4.14
N LYS A 217 -18.76 38.15 -5.33
CA LYS A 217 -18.92 38.90 -6.58
C LYS A 217 -20.39 39.14 -6.95
N SER A 218 -21.31 38.27 -6.55
CA SER A 218 -22.74 38.44 -6.74
C SER A 218 -23.33 39.49 -5.78
N GLU A 219 -22.89 39.51 -4.52
CA GLU A 219 -23.28 40.52 -3.54
C GLU A 219 -22.72 41.91 -3.92
N LEU A 220 -21.46 42.00 -4.31
CA LEU A 220 -20.85 43.24 -4.82
C LEU A 220 -21.61 43.81 -6.03
N ARG A 221 -22.15 42.93 -6.91
CA ARG A 221 -23.02 43.36 -8.02
C ARG A 221 -24.36 43.92 -7.55
N LYS A 222 -24.98 43.36 -6.50
CA LYS A 222 -26.21 43.90 -5.90
C LYS A 222 -25.95 45.26 -5.28
N VAL A 223 -24.93 45.36 -4.42
CA VAL A 223 -24.54 46.61 -3.75
C VAL A 223 -24.20 47.71 -4.77
N ASN A 224 -23.45 47.40 -5.83
CA ASN A 224 -23.17 48.38 -6.88
C ASN A 224 -24.44 48.80 -7.66
N GLY A 225 -25.41 47.91 -7.82
CA GLY A 225 -26.73 48.23 -8.37
C GLY A 225 -27.57 49.13 -7.47
N GLU A 226 -27.48 48.96 -6.14
CA GLU A 226 -28.10 49.85 -5.17
C GLU A 226 -27.42 51.23 -5.15
N ILE A 227 -26.10 51.28 -5.10
CA ILE A 227 -25.31 52.52 -5.21
C ILE A 227 -25.72 53.29 -6.47
N LYS A 228 -25.79 52.61 -7.63
CA LYS A 228 -26.23 53.25 -8.88
C LYS A 228 -27.63 53.86 -8.77
N LYS A 229 -28.62 53.14 -8.23
CA LYS A 229 -29.97 53.67 -8.00
C LYS A 229 -29.98 54.87 -7.04
N THR A 230 -29.17 54.83 -5.98
CA THR A 230 -29.06 55.97 -5.06
C THR A 230 -28.42 57.18 -5.72
N ASN A 231 -27.44 56.98 -6.61
CA ASN A 231 -26.81 58.06 -7.37
C ASN A 231 -27.80 58.69 -8.37
N GLU A 232 -28.54 57.88 -9.13
CA GLU A 232 -29.64 58.35 -10.01
C GLU A 232 -30.71 59.13 -9.20
N SER A 233 -31.03 58.68 -7.98
CA SER A 233 -31.94 59.40 -7.08
C SER A 233 -31.35 60.69 -6.49
N LEU A 234 -30.03 60.82 -6.39
CA LEU A 234 -29.36 62.05 -5.92
C LEU A 234 -29.21 63.05 -7.06
N GLU A 235 -28.86 62.60 -8.28
CA GLU A 235 -28.81 63.42 -9.49
C GLU A 235 -30.17 64.05 -9.80
N THR A 236 -31.26 63.27 -9.71
CA THR A 236 -32.63 63.81 -9.87
C THR A 236 -33.00 64.84 -8.80
N LYS A 237 -32.64 64.61 -7.53
CA LYS A 237 -32.83 65.61 -6.46
C LYS A 237 -31.99 66.87 -6.68
N LEU A 238 -30.76 66.72 -7.16
CA LEU A 238 -29.87 67.83 -7.45
C LEU A 238 -30.42 68.68 -8.60
N ALA A 239 -30.96 68.07 -9.65
CA ALA A 239 -31.63 68.77 -10.74
C ALA A 239 -32.88 69.54 -10.26
N VAL A 240 -33.68 68.96 -9.36
CA VAL A 240 -34.83 69.67 -8.74
C VAL A 240 -34.36 70.86 -7.90
N LEU A 241 -33.33 70.70 -7.06
CA LEU A 241 -32.78 71.80 -6.25
C LEU A 241 -32.16 72.90 -7.11
N GLN A 242 -31.53 72.57 -8.25
CA GLN A 242 -31.08 73.56 -9.23
C GLN A 242 -32.25 74.33 -9.82
N GLN A 243 -33.32 73.63 -10.24
CA GLN A 243 -34.53 74.26 -10.76
C GLN A 243 -35.22 75.18 -9.72
N GLU A 244 -35.34 74.74 -8.47
CA GLU A 244 -35.88 75.55 -7.37
C GLU A 244 -35.03 76.81 -7.13
N ASN A 245 -33.70 76.68 -7.15
CA ASN A 245 -32.78 77.80 -7.01
C ASN A 245 -32.88 78.79 -8.18
N ASP A 246 -33.04 78.32 -9.42
CA ASP A 246 -33.26 79.17 -10.59
C ASP A 246 -34.60 79.92 -10.52
N VAL A 247 -35.66 79.28 -10.02
CA VAL A 247 -36.96 79.92 -9.73
C VAL A 247 -36.78 81.01 -8.67
N ILE A 248 -36.17 80.70 -7.53
CA ILE A 248 -35.92 81.67 -6.44
C ILE A 248 -35.09 82.85 -6.94
N ASN A 249 -34.07 82.64 -7.76
CA ASN A 249 -33.29 83.72 -8.37
C ASN A 249 -34.13 84.59 -9.31
N SER A 250 -35.07 84.00 -10.06
CA SER A 250 -35.99 84.75 -10.92
C SER A 250 -37.04 85.56 -10.12
N GLU A 251 -37.53 85.01 -9.01
CA GLU A 251 -38.43 85.70 -8.07
C GLU A 251 -37.72 86.84 -7.34
N LEU A 252 -36.47 86.62 -6.91
CA LEU A 252 -35.62 87.64 -6.29
C LEU A 252 -35.35 88.79 -7.27
N LEU A 253 -34.98 88.50 -8.51
CA LEU A 253 -34.81 89.51 -9.57
C LEU A 253 -36.11 90.28 -9.88
N HIS A 254 -37.27 89.62 -9.76
CA HIS A 254 -38.57 90.29 -9.87
C HIS A 254 -38.83 91.20 -8.66
N ALA A 255 -38.57 90.70 -7.44
CA ALA A 255 -38.72 91.45 -6.21
C ALA A 255 -37.83 92.71 -6.20
N GLU A 256 -36.55 92.60 -6.58
CA GLU A 256 -35.63 93.73 -6.76
C GLU A 256 -36.17 94.78 -7.74
N LYS A 257 -36.74 94.37 -8.88
CA LYS A 257 -37.39 95.30 -9.82
C LYS A 257 -38.61 95.98 -9.21
N THR A 258 -39.43 95.27 -8.43
CA THR A 258 -40.57 95.87 -7.74
C THR A 258 -40.15 96.82 -6.62
N ILE A 259 -39.06 96.52 -5.91
CA ILE A 259 -38.46 97.41 -4.90
C ILE A 259 -37.93 98.66 -5.60
N ALA A 260 -37.13 98.54 -6.66
CA ALA A 260 -36.62 99.71 -7.40
C ALA A 260 -37.75 100.59 -8.00
N TYR A 261 -38.87 99.98 -8.43
CA TYR A 261 -40.07 100.72 -8.83
C TYR A 261 -40.73 101.44 -7.63
N ALA A 262 -40.88 100.74 -6.51
CA ALA A 262 -41.43 101.30 -5.28
C ALA A 262 -40.57 102.43 -4.71
N GLU A 263 -39.25 102.28 -4.67
CA GLU A 263 -38.27 103.31 -4.30
C GLU A 263 -38.39 104.53 -5.22
N LYS A 264 -38.58 104.33 -6.53
CA LYS A 264 -38.82 105.44 -7.46
C LYS A 264 -40.14 106.16 -7.19
N THR A 265 -41.22 105.44 -6.87
CA THR A 265 -42.50 106.06 -6.50
C THR A 265 -42.45 106.74 -5.13
N VAL A 266 -41.72 106.18 -4.17
CA VAL A 266 -41.47 106.77 -2.85
C VAL A 266 -40.58 108.01 -2.99
N ALA A 267 -39.57 108.01 -3.85
CA ALA A 267 -38.77 109.19 -4.15
C ALA A 267 -39.62 110.33 -4.73
N ALA A 268 -40.53 110.02 -5.67
CA ALA A 268 -41.49 111.01 -6.19
C ALA A 268 -42.46 111.50 -5.10
N GLN A 269 -42.96 110.62 -4.23
CA GLN A 269 -43.77 111.01 -3.07
C GLN A 269 -43.00 111.81 -2.02
N ILE A 270 -41.70 111.56 -1.85
CA ILE A 270 -40.82 112.34 -0.97
C ILE A 270 -40.60 113.73 -1.56
N GLU A 271 -40.44 113.85 -2.90
CA GLU A 271 -40.37 115.14 -3.60
C GLU A 271 -41.68 115.93 -3.46
N ASP A 272 -42.84 115.28 -3.67
CA ASP A 272 -44.16 115.87 -3.39
C ASP A 272 -44.33 116.25 -1.90
N SER A 273 -43.88 115.41 -0.97
CA SER A 273 -43.94 115.70 0.47
C SER A 273 -42.97 116.81 0.87
N SER A 274 -41.85 116.98 0.18
CA SER A 274 -40.88 118.08 0.35
C SER A 274 -41.51 119.39 -0.13
N ASN A 275 -42.23 119.35 -1.25
CA ASN A 275 -43.00 120.48 -1.76
C ASN A 275 -44.18 120.83 -0.83
N LEU A 276 -44.86 119.85 -0.24
CA LEU A 276 -45.86 120.05 0.81
C LEU A 276 -45.25 120.49 2.15
N SER A 277 -44.05 120.02 2.51
CA SER A 277 -43.35 120.40 3.75
C SER A 277 -42.91 121.85 3.70
N LYS A 278 -42.38 122.33 2.57
CA LYS A 278 -42.07 123.76 2.37
C LYS A 278 -43.34 124.63 2.43
N LYS A 279 -44.47 124.09 1.97
CA LYS A 279 -45.79 124.74 2.11
C LYS A 279 -46.29 124.74 3.55
N ASN A 280 -46.01 123.68 4.32
CA ASN A 280 -46.32 123.61 5.74
C ASN A 280 -45.38 124.47 6.60
N GLU A 281 -44.07 124.54 6.34
CA GLU A 281 -43.17 125.46 7.06
C GLU A 281 -43.60 126.93 6.86
N SER A 282 -44.10 127.27 5.66
CA SER A 282 -44.73 128.57 5.39
C SER A 282 -46.02 128.84 6.20
N LEU A 283 -46.71 127.80 6.68
CA LEU A 283 -47.93 127.90 7.50
C LEU A 283 -47.67 127.71 9.00
N THR A 284 -46.63 126.96 9.36
CA THR A 284 -46.30 126.63 10.76
C THR A 284 -45.65 127.82 11.46
N VAL A 285 -44.92 128.67 10.73
CA VAL A 285 -44.43 129.97 11.25
C VAL A 285 -45.58 130.95 11.56
N GLU A 286 -46.73 130.81 10.90
CA GLU A 286 -47.89 131.69 11.10
C GLU A 286 -48.82 131.18 12.23
N ILE A 287 -49.01 129.86 12.33
CA ILE A 287 -49.90 129.21 13.31
C ILE A 287 -49.28 129.10 14.71
N GLN A 288 -47.95 129.09 14.87
CA GLN A 288 -47.29 129.00 16.19
C GLN A 288 -47.47 130.26 17.08
N SER A 289 -48.15 131.31 16.60
CA SER A 289 -48.35 132.58 17.33
C SER A 289 -49.74 132.74 17.98
N LEU A 290 -50.70 131.85 17.70
CA LEU A 290 -52.09 131.97 18.14
C LEU A 290 -52.70 130.62 18.53
N THR A 291 -53.26 130.57 19.76
CA THR A 291 -54.04 129.44 20.33
C THR A 291 -53.21 128.37 21.03
N ASP A 292 -52.36 128.75 21.98
CA ASP A 292 -52.78 128.76 23.39
C ASP A 292 -54.21 129.27 23.65
N LYS A 293 -55.19 128.36 23.59
CA LYS A 293 -56.43 128.37 24.41
C LYS A 293 -57.28 127.11 24.20
N LEU A 294 -57.41 126.34 25.30
CA LEU A 294 -58.47 125.34 25.59
C LEU A 294 -58.52 124.07 24.69
N THR A 295 -58.76 122.85 25.19
CA THR A 295 -58.64 122.19 26.52
C THR A 295 -59.11 120.73 26.36
N ASN A 296 -58.55 119.78 27.15
CA ASN A 296 -59.18 118.51 27.59
C ASN A 296 -59.53 117.46 26.49
N GLU A 297 -59.61 116.13 26.69
CA GLU A 297 -59.42 115.17 27.81
C GLU A 297 -59.24 113.74 27.20
N SER A 298 -59.05 112.57 27.84
CA SER A 298 -58.94 112.09 29.25
C SER A 298 -58.36 110.65 29.27
N ALA A 299 -57.81 110.18 30.41
CA ALA A 299 -57.71 108.75 30.84
C ALA A 299 -56.77 107.78 30.05
N GLU A 300 -56.19 106.67 30.59
CA GLU A 300 -56.32 105.93 31.87
C GLU A 300 -55.00 105.12 32.17
N VAL A 301 -54.38 105.17 33.38
CA VAL A 301 -54.32 104.14 34.49
C VAL A 301 -53.61 102.79 34.15
N ILE A 302 -52.40 102.43 34.65
CA ILE A 302 -51.88 102.02 36.01
C ILE A 302 -52.35 100.60 36.48
N ILE A 303 -51.47 99.68 36.95
CA ILE A 303 -51.25 99.25 38.39
C ILE A 303 -50.07 98.23 38.52
N PRO A 304 -49.23 98.30 39.58
CA PRO A 304 -48.33 97.23 40.07
C PRO A 304 -48.61 96.71 41.52
N ASN A 305 -47.84 95.70 41.96
CA ASN A 305 -47.75 95.01 43.29
C ASN A 305 -48.72 93.84 43.61
N SER A 306 -48.17 92.71 44.13
CA SER A 306 -48.89 91.47 44.46
C SER A 306 -48.17 90.61 45.54
N PRO A 307 -48.86 89.82 46.40
CA PRO A 307 -48.33 89.33 47.68
C PRO A 307 -47.40 88.09 47.66
N LEU A 308 -46.69 87.80 46.56
CA LEU A 308 -45.89 86.58 46.42
C LEU A 308 -44.44 86.66 46.96
N GLU A 309 -44.03 87.82 47.49
CA GLU A 309 -42.63 88.13 47.83
C GLU A 309 -42.11 87.41 49.10
N LYS A 310 -42.99 86.98 50.01
CA LYS A 310 -42.60 86.61 51.39
C LYS A 310 -42.40 85.11 51.68
N ILE A 311 -42.51 84.22 50.68
CA ILE A 311 -42.31 82.76 50.86
C ILE A 311 -41.02 82.25 50.15
N VAL A 312 -40.37 83.10 49.34
CA VAL A 312 -39.23 82.73 48.46
C VAL A 312 -37.89 82.50 49.21
N ASN A 313 -37.80 82.87 50.50
CA ASN A 313 -36.51 83.01 51.20
C ASN A 313 -35.97 81.76 51.94
N LEU A 314 -36.54 80.57 51.74
CA LEU A 314 -36.23 79.38 52.58
C LEU A 314 -35.50 78.21 51.90
N PHE A 315 -35.00 78.35 50.67
CA PHE A 315 -34.19 77.32 49.99
C PHE A 315 -32.85 77.86 49.43
N PRO A 316 -31.77 77.04 49.32
CA PRO A 316 -30.39 77.56 49.37
C PRO A 316 -29.67 77.78 48.02
N CYS A 317 -30.29 77.49 46.87
CA CYS A 317 -29.61 77.59 45.56
C CYS A 317 -30.39 78.42 44.54
N GLN A 318 -29.78 79.51 44.06
CA GLN A 318 -30.40 80.54 43.21
C GLN A 318 -30.97 80.00 41.88
N TRP A 319 -30.27 79.05 41.24
CA TRP A 319 -30.61 78.58 39.89
C TRP A 319 -31.80 77.60 39.85
N MET A 320 -32.11 76.91 40.96
CA MET A 320 -33.28 76.02 41.04
C MET A 320 -34.59 76.77 41.36
N LYS A 321 -34.52 77.98 41.94
CA LYS A 321 -35.73 78.76 42.29
C LYS A 321 -36.53 79.27 41.07
N ASN A 322 -35.89 79.43 39.91
CA ASN A 322 -36.59 79.81 38.68
C ASN A 322 -37.18 78.62 37.91
N ILE A 323 -36.96 77.37 38.36
CA ILE A 323 -37.39 76.14 37.68
C ILE A 323 -38.61 75.50 38.37
N VAL A 324 -39.02 75.99 39.56
CA VAL A 324 -40.16 75.44 40.32
C VAL A 324 -41.22 76.52 40.61
N ALA A 325 -41.76 77.08 39.51
CA ALA A 325 -43.09 77.66 39.27
C ALA A 325 -43.80 78.58 40.32
N PRO A 326 -44.56 79.56 39.80
CA PRO A 326 -45.92 79.76 40.30
C PRO A 326 -46.98 79.83 39.19
N LYS A 327 -47.38 78.66 38.66
CA LYS A 327 -48.77 78.29 38.27
C LYS A 327 -48.85 76.88 37.66
N GLY A 328 -48.73 75.85 38.51
CA GLY A 328 -49.47 74.58 38.43
C GLY A 328 -49.52 73.74 37.14
N HIS A 329 -48.73 74.02 36.11
CA HIS A 329 -48.82 73.36 34.81
C HIS A 329 -47.43 72.88 34.37
N ILE A 330 -47.16 71.57 34.46
CA ILE A 330 -46.17 70.94 33.58
C ILE A 330 -46.81 70.99 32.20
N GLY A 331 -46.28 71.84 31.31
CA GLY A 331 -46.84 72.03 29.97
C GLY A 331 -46.93 70.69 29.23
N GLY A 332 -47.94 70.53 28.38
CA GLY A 332 -48.08 69.33 27.54
C GLY A 332 -46.80 69.03 26.74
N ASP A 333 -46.07 70.07 26.34
CA ASP A 333 -44.80 69.99 25.64
C ASP A 333 -43.62 69.58 26.52
N GLU A 334 -43.60 69.95 27.80
CA GLU A 334 -42.58 69.57 28.78
C GLU A 334 -42.76 68.11 29.18
N LEU A 335 -44.00 67.71 29.47
CA LEU A 335 -44.36 66.31 29.71
C LEU A 335 -44.11 65.46 28.45
N GLY A 336 -44.42 65.98 27.26
CA GLY A 336 -44.11 65.35 25.98
C GLY A 336 -42.59 65.17 25.77
N SER A 337 -41.78 66.14 26.20
CA SER A 337 -40.30 66.05 26.15
C SER A 337 -39.78 64.97 27.10
N PHE A 338 -40.23 65.01 28.37
CA PHE A 338 -39.90 64.02 29.39
C PHE A 338 -40.25 62.60 28.93
N MET A 339 -41.48 62.41 28.46
CA MET A 339 -42.01 61.11 28.06
C MET A 339 -41.38 60.61 26.75
N GLY A 340 -41.10 61.50 25.80
CA GLY A 340 -40.41 61.17 24.56
C GLY A 340 -38.98 60.68 24.82
N ALA A 341 -38.22 61.40 25.66
CA ALA A 341 -36.90 60.98 26.11
C ALA A 341 -36.96 59.65 26.89
N LEU A 342 -37.83 59.55 27.90
CA LEU A 342 -38.01 58.33 28.70
C LEU A 342 -38.31 57.10 27.83
N VAL A 343 -39.23 57.21 26.87
CA VAL A 343 -39.60 56.08 26.00
C VAL A 343 -38.50 55.76 24.99
N SER A 344 -37.94 56.75 24.30
CA SER A 344 -36.86 56.56 23.32
C SER A 344 -35.62 55.91 23.96
N THR A 345 -35.15 56.47 25.06
CA THR A 345 -33.98 55.99 25.78
C THR A 345 -34.20 54.61 26.40
N THR A 346 -35.37 54.34 26.99
CA THR A 346 -35.68 52.99 27.51
C THR A 346 -35.75 51.95 26.39
N ALA A 347 -36.44 52.27 25.27
CA ALA A 347 -36.54 51.36 24.13
C ALA A 347 -35.17 51.04 23.53
N LEU A 348 -34.28 52.03 23.41
CA LEU A 348 -32.94 51.83 22.87
C LEU A 348 -32.05 50.99 23.82
N ILE A 349 -32.09 51.27 25.13
CA ILE A 349 -31.38 50.47 26.15
C ILE A 349 -31.84 49.01 26.10
N VAL A 350 -33.15 48.75 26.02
CA VAL A 350 -33.71 47.40 25.96
C VAL A 350 -33.34 46.69 24.65
N THR A 351 -33.45 47.36 23.51
CA THR A 351 -33.24 46.78 22.17
C THR A 351 -31.77 46.41 21.92
N TYR A 352 -30.82 47.24 22.36
CA TYR A 352 -29.39 47.05 22.09
C TYR A 352 -28.62 46.40 23.25
N SER A 353 -29.29 45.98 24.33
CA SER A 353 -28.66 45.43 25.53
C SER A 353 -27.84 44.14 25.33
N ASN A 354 -27.98 43.45 24.19
CA ASN A 354 -27.29 42.18 23.92
C ASN A 354 -26.04 42.34 23.02
N LYS A 355 -25.67 43.59 22.68
CA LYS A 355 -24.47 43.90 21.88
C LYS A 355 -23.63 44.98 22.55
N ASP A 356 -22.59 44.49 23.23
CA ASP A 356 -21.41 45.22 23.69
C ASP A 356 -21.58 46.30 24.77
N LYS A 357 -20.47 46.65 25.44
CA LYS A 357 -20.44 47.70 26.48
C LYS A 357 -20.77 49.10 25.93
N ALA A 358 -20.86 49.26 24.61
CA ALA A 358 -21.22 50.48 23.91
C ALA A 358 -22.69 50.92 24.09
N THR A 359 -23.58 50.07 24.64
CA THR A 359 -25.02 50.43 24.77
C THR A 359 -25.24 51.74 25.55
N ALA A 360 -24.47 51.99 26.61
CA ALA A 360 -24.59 53.21 27.41
C ALA A 360 -24.18 54.47 26.62
N GLY A 361 -23.16 54.38 25.78
CA GLY A 361 -22.74 55.46 24.89
C GLY A 361 -23.79 55.77 23.83
N LEU A 362 -24.36 54.74 23.19
CA LEU A 362 -25.45 54.88 22.22
C LEU A 362 -26.71 55.51 22.85
N ALA A 363 -27.07 55.11 24.08
CA ALA A 363 -28.18 55.70 24.81
C ALA A 363 -27.93 57.18 25.17
N PHE A 364 -26.68 57.54 25.53
CA PHE A 364 -26.29 58.94 25.76
C PHE A 364 -26.35 59.78 24.48
N PHE A 365 -25.85 59.27 23.34
CA PHE A 365 -25.95 59.97 22.05
C PHE A 365 -27.41 60.12 21.58
N SER A 366 -28.27 59.13 21.83
CA SER A 366 -29.71 59.23 21.56
C SER A 366 -30.40 60.29 22.43
N LEU A 367 -30.02 60.40 23.71
CA LEU A 367 -30.49 61.45 24.61
C LEU A 367 -30.04 62.84 24.12
N LEU A 368 -28.77 62.98 23.74
CA LEU A 368 -28.22 64.22 23.17
C LEU A 368 -28.94 64.61 21.87
N GLY A 369 -29.17 63.65 20.97
CA GLY A 369 -29.96 63.84 19.75
C GLY A 369 -31.40 64.27 20.03
N THR A 370 -32.01 63.77 21.11
CA THR A 370 -33.34 64.18 21.57
C THR A 370 -33.34 65.62 22.11
N MET A 371 -32.31 66.03 22.85
CA MET A 371 -32.14 67.42 23.32
C MET A 371 -31.94 68.39 22.16
N ILE A 372 -31.09 68.04 21.19
CA ILE A 372 -30.83 68.83 19.99
C ILE A 372 -32.11 68.93 19.14
N GLY A 373 -32.76 67.80 18.86
CA GLY A 373 -34.02 67.75 18.09
C GLY A 373 -35.15 68.56 18.73
N LYS A 374 -35.30 68.51 20.07
CA LYS A 374 -36.28 69.34 20.78
C LYS A 374 -35.93 70.84 20.67
N SER A 375 -34.65 71.18 20.77
CA SER A 375 -34.18 72.58 20.63
C SER A 375 -34.48 73.13 19.24
N PHE A 376 -34.17 72.37 18.18
CA PHE A 376 -34.53 72.73 16.80
C PHE A 376 -36.05 72.80 16.59
N ASN A 377 -36.81 71.82 17.09
CA ASN A 377 -38.26 71.83 16.94
C ASN A 377 -38.90 73.05 17.61
N ASN A 378 -38.42 73.46 18.79
CA ASN A 378 -38.88 74.67 19.46
C ASN A 378 -38.54 75.93 18.66
N VAL A 379 -37.35 76.02 18.06
CA VAL A 379 -36.96 77.13 17.16
C VAL A 379 -37.89 77.19 15.94
N VAL A 380 -38.11 76.05 15.27
CA VAL A 380 -38.99 75.96 14.09
C VAL A 380 -40.43 76.31 14.43
N SER A 381 -40.99 75.79 15.53
CA SER A 381 -42.36 76.11 15.98
C SER A 381 -42.52 77.60 16.31
N TYR A 382 -41.51 78.24 16.90
CA TYR A 382 -41.55 79.65 17.25
C TYR A 382 -41.43 80.57 16.02
N MET A 383 -40.51 80.25 15.09
CA MET A 383 -40.42 80.91 13.78
C MET A 383 -41.71 80.77 12.94
N SER A 384 -42.45 79.68 13.14
CA SER A 384 -43.75 79.45 12.49
C SER A 384 -44.93 80.22 13.12
N MET A 385 -44.75 80.84 14.30
CA MET A 385 -45.84 81.49 15.06
C MET A 385 -45.72 83.01 15.17
N GLU A 386 -44.51 83.58 15.20
CA GLU A 386 -44.29 85.02 15.33
C GLU A 386 -43.50 85.56 14.13
N LYS A 387 -44.10 86.47 13.34
CA LYS A 387 -43.49 87.01 12.10
C LYS A 387 -42.22 87.84 12.31
N ASP A 388 -42.02 88.40 13.51
CA ASP A 388 -40.89 89.29 13.84
C ASP A 388 -39.95 88.71 14.94
N ALA A 389 -39.98 87.40 15.15
CA ALA A 389 -39.23 86.74 16.23
C ALA A 389 -37.70 86.75 16.01
N ARG A 390 -36.95 87.39 16.92
CA ARG A 390 -35.47 87.29 16.97
C ARG A 390 -35.05 85.93 17.54
N ILE A 391 -34.25 85.17 16.80
CA ILE A 391 -33.75 83.82 17.17
C ILE A 391 -33.20 83.73 18.60
N LEU A 392 -32.54 84.80 19.09
CA LEU A 392 -31.93 84.84 20.43
C LEU A 392 -32.95 84.73 21.58
N SER A 393 -34.17 85.25 21.44
CA SER A 393 -35.21 85.11 22.48
C SER A 393 -35.77 83.69 22.54
N CYS A 394 -35.77 82.97 21.42
CA CYS A 394 -36.24 81.59 21.36
C CYS A 394 -35.34 80.62 22.15
N LEU A 395 -34.01 80.80 22.07
CA LEU A 395 -33.05 80.00 22.84
C LEU A 395 -33.26 80.13 24.36
N SER A 396 -33.83 81.23 24.85
CA SER A 396 -34.11 81.42 26.29
C SER A 396 -35.20 80.49 26.85
N LYS A 397 -36.06 79.90 25.99
CA LYS A 397 -37.12 78.95 26.39
C LYS A 397 -36.68 77.48 26.33
N ALA A 398 -35.64 77.17 25.55
CA ALA A 398 -35.06 75.83 25.47
C ALA A 398 -34.55 75.23 26.81
N PRO A 399 -33.93 75.98 27.76
CA PRO A 399 -33.45 75.39 29.01
C PRO A 399 -34.56 74.88 29.95
N ASN A 400 -35.84 75.21 29.74
CA ASN A 400 -36.91 74.79 30.65
C ASN A 400 -37.30 73.31 30.48
N SER A 401 -37.27 72.78 29.25
CA SER A 401 -37.54 71.35 28.99
C SER A 401 -36.31 70.46 29.23
N LEU A 402 -35.13 71.06 29.35
CA LEU A 402 -33.83 70.39 29.36
C LEU A 402 -33.59 69.58 30.66
N PRO A 403 -33.92 70.07 31.88
CA PRO A 403 -33.96 69.24 33.08
C PRO A 403 -34.89 68.03 32.96
N TRP A 404 -36.06 68.20 32.33
CA TRP A 404 -37.03 67.12 32.16
C TRP A 404 -36.53 66.03 31.20
N ILE A 405 -35.83 66.39 30.12
CA ILE A 405 -35.18 65.41 29.23
C ILE A 405 -34.05 64.68 29.96
N LEU A 406 -33.23 65.39 30.74
CA LEU A 406 -32.16 64.80 31.55
C LEU A 406 -32.68 63.84 32.63
N ILE A 407 -33.75 64.19 33.34
CA ILE A 407 -34.38 63.31 34.35
C ILE A 407 -35.04 62.12 33.65
N GLY A 408 -35.80 62.36 32.57
CA GLY A 408 -36.57 61.35 31.85
C GLY A 408 -35.71 60.29 31.17
N GLY A 409 -34.61 60.68 30.51
CA GLY A 409 -33.70 59.72 29.86
C GLY A 409 -32.49 59.31 30.70
N GLY A 410 -31.98 60.19 31.57
CA GLY A 410 -30.79 59.94 32.38
C GLY A 410 -31.01 58.88 33.47
N ILE A 411 -32.19 58.85 34.12
CA ILE A 411 -32.49 57.84 35.15
C ILE A 411 -32.52 56.41 34.56
N PRO A 412 -33.18 56.14 33.42
CA PRO A 412 -33.06 54.86 32.71
C PRO A 412 -31.62 54.49 32.32
N ILE A 413 -30.81 55.45 31.86
CA ILE A 413 -29.39 55.21 31.51
C ILE A 413 -28.59 54.78 32.74
N LEU A 414 -28.72 55.50 33.86
CA LEU A 414 -27.98 55.20 35.08
C LEU A 414 -28.44 53.88 35.73
N ALA A 415 -29.75 53.60 35.73
CA ALA A 415 -30.28 52.39 36.33
C ALA A 415 -30.11 51.12 35.46
N GLY A 416 -30.12 51.26 34.13
CA GLY A 416 -30.04 50.14 33.20
C GLY A 416 -28.66 49.92 32.59
N GLY A 417 -27.93 50.99 32.28
CA GLY A 417 -26.72 50.94 31.44
C GLY A 417 -25.57 50.11 32.01
N PHE A 418 -25.52 49.94 33.34
CA PHE A 418 -24.45 49.24 34.05
C PHE A 418 -24.80 47.79 34.45
N ILE A 419 -26.03 47.32 34.21
CA ILE A 419 -26.47 45.96 34.58
C ILE A 419 -26.11 44.98 33.44
N PRO A 420 -25.19 44.01 33.62
CA PRO A 420 -24.72 43.19 32.50
C PRO A 420 -25.74 42.15 32.01
N ASP A 421 -26.59 41.62 32.90
CA ASP A 421 -27.61 40.61 32.54
C ASP A 421 -28.82 41.29 31.89
N TRP A 422 -29.16 40.85 30.68
CA TRP A 422 -30.30 41.34 29.90
C TRP A 422 -31.64 41.19 30.63
N ASN A 423 -31.90 40.07 31.30
CA ASN A 423 -33.16 39.82 31.99
C ASN A 423 -33.33 40.77 33.18
N ILE A 424 -32.27 40.89 33.99
CA ILE A 424 -32.26 41.76 35.17
C ILE A 424 -32.35 43.23 34.74
N ARG A 425 -31.64 43.64 33.69
CA ARG A 425 -31.71 45.00 33.11
C ARG A 425 -33.13 45.29 32.60
N LEU A 426 -33.74 44.38 31.84
CA LEU A 426 -35.10 44.52 31.31
C LEU A 426 -36.10 44.74 32.45
N ILE A 427 -36.06 43.89 33.48
CA ILE A 427 -36.96 43.96 34.64
C ILE A 427 -36.79 45.29 35.39
N ILE A 428 -35.55 45.66 35.74
CA ILE A 428 -35.27 46.87 36.53
C ILE A 428 -35.59 48.15 35.74
N THR A 429 -35.19 48.24 34.47
CA THR A 429 -35.53 49.41 33.64
C THR A 429 -37.02 49.53 33.37
N SER A 430 -37.73 48.42 33.22
CA SER A 430 -39.20 48.41 33.07
C SER A 430 -39.90 48.82 34.36
N LEU A 431 -39.47 48.32 35.53
CA LEU A 431 -40.03 48.71 36.82
C LEU A 431 -39.80 50.19 37.13
N ILE A 432 -38.59 50.71 36.88
CA ILE A 432 -38.28 52.13 37.09
C ILE A 432 -39.06 53.01 36.12
N SER A 433 -39.09 52.65 34.83
CA SER A 433 -39.88 53.39 33.84
C SER A 433 -41.38 53.34 34.14
N MET A 434 -41.90 52.22 34.67
CA MET A 434 -43.27 52.11 35.13
C MET A 434 -43.52 53.01 36.35
N ALA A 435 -42.65 52.98 37.37
CA ALA A 435 -42.76 53.85 38.54
C ALA A 435 -42.71 55.34 38.17
N MET A 436 -41.81 55.74 37.27
CA MET A 436 -41.72 57.12 36.76
C MET A 436 -42.97 57.50 35.95
N LYS A 437 -43.50 56.61 35.10
CA LYS A 437 -44.74 56.84 34.34
C LYS A 437 -45.97 56.96 35.24
N VAL A 438 -46.09 56.11 36.27
CA VAL A 438 -47.18 56.15 37.24
C VAL A 438 -47.07 57.42 38.08
N GLY A 439 -45.89 57.72 38.65
CA GLY A 439 -45.66 58.93 39.45
C GLY A 439 -45.96 60.22 38.67
N THR A 440 -45.45 60.36 37.45
CA THR A 440 -45.73 61.54 36.60
C THR A 440 -47.20 61.60 36.17
N SER A 441 -47.85 60.48 35.89
CA SER A 441 -49.29 60.46 35.53
C SER A 441 -50.19 60.76 36.73
N CYS A 442 -49.82 60.34 37.94
CA CYS A 442 -50.48 60.71 39.19
C CYS A 442 -50.29 62.20 39.51
N MET A 443 -49.06 62.75 39.38
CA MET A 443 -48.84 64.19 39.49
C MET A 443 -49.69 64.97 38.48
N TRP A 444 -49.76 64.51 37.22
CA TRP A 444 -50.58 65.13 36.17
C TRP A 444 -52.09 65.05 36.47
N SER A 445 -52.58 63.91 37.00
CA SER A 445 -53.96 63.74 37.47
C SER A 445 -54.33 64.79 38.53
N ILE A 446 -53.43 64.99 39.50
CA ILE A 446 -53.59 65.95 40.59
C ILE A 446 -53.52 67.40 40.07
N SER A 447 -52.57 67.71 39.18
CA SER A 447 -52.39 69.07 38.63
C SER A 447 -53.53 69.52 37.71
N TYR A 448 -54.17 68.61 36.98
CA TYR A 448 -55.18 68.94 35.96
C TYR A 448 -56.61 68.47 36.31
N GLY A 449 -56.84 67.92 37.51
CA GLY A 449 -58.16 67.44 37.94
C GLY A 449 -58.70 66.28 37.08
N ILE A 450 -57.82 65.55 36.39
CA ILE A 450 -58.21 64.50 35.45
C ILE A 450 -58.56 63.26 36.26
N LYS A 451 -59.81 62.78 36.10
CA LYS A 451 -60.31 61.56 36.75
C LYS A 451 -59.36 60.37 36.51
N ALA A 452 -59.16 59.57 37.56
CA ALA A 452 -58.15 58.52 37.61
C ALA A 452 -58.36 57.39 36.58
N ASP A 453 -59.60 57.19 36.11
CA ASP A 453 -59.97 56.26 35.04
C ASP A 453 -59.24 56.58 33.72
N LYS A 454 -59.28 57.85 33.28
CA LYS A 454 -58.59 58.31 32.06
C LYS A 454 -57.07 58.24 32.20
N VAL A 455 -56.56 58.49 33.40
CA VAL A 455 -55.12 58.44 33.70
C VAL A 455 -54.62 56.99 33.65
N SER A 456 -55.38 56.05 34.22
CA SER A 456 -55.10 54.61 34.14
C SER A 456 -55.09 54.11 32.68
N LEU A 457 -56.06 54.54 31.86
CA LEU A 457 -56.09 54.22 30.43
C LEU A 457 -54.83 54.72 29.69
N ILE A 458 -54.40 55.95 29.96
CA ILE A 458 -53.19 56.54 29.37
C ILE A 458 -51.93 55.78 29.81
N VAL A 459 -51.84 55.37 31.08
CA VAL A 459 -50.73 54.53 31.56
C VAL A 459 -50.75 53.15 30.88
N ALA A 460 -51.90 52.49 30.77
CA ALA A 460 -52.04 51.18 30.14
C ALA A 460 -51.63 51.20 28.65
N LEU A 461 -52.13 52.16 27.86
CA LEU A 461 -51.72 52.36 26.47
C LEU A 461 -50.21 52.61 26.34
N ARG A 462 -49.61 53.34 27.29
CA ARG A 462 -48.16 53.62 27.34
C ARG A 462 -47.30 52.43 27.82
N VAL A 463 -47.88 51.42 28.46
CA VAL A 463 -47.19 50.14 28.77
C VAL A 463 -47.27 49.21 27.57
N ILE A 464 -48.45 49.08 26.94
CA ILE A 464 -48.66 48.33 25.69
C ILE A 464 -47.68 48.81 24.60
N GLY A 465 -47.50 50.13 24.44
CA GLY A 465 -46.54 50.69 23.48
C GLY A 465 -45.08 50.27 23.71
N ILE A 466 -44.64 50.07 24.97
CA ILE A 466 -43.29 49.54 25.25
C ILE A 466 -43.21 48.06 24.87
N ILE A 467 -44.22 47.27 25.23
CA ILE A 467 -44.25 45.82 24.93
C ILE A 467 -44.20 45.58 23.42
N ILE A 468 -44.94 46.37 22.64
CA ILE A 468 -44.91 46.33 21.17
C ILE A 468 -43.52 46.74 20.65
N ALA A 469 -42.98 47.88 21.09
CA ALA A 469 -41.67 48.36 20.62
C ALA A 469 -40.51 47.41 20.94
N ALA A 470 -40.52 46.75 22.11
CA ALA A 470 -39.50 45.78 22.51
C ALA A 470 -39.73 44.38 21.91
N GLY A 471 -40.98 44.00 21.62
CA GLY A 471 -41.34 42.68 21.11
C GLY A 471 -41.11 42.50 19.60
N ILE A 472 -41.27 43.55 18.80
CA ILE A 472 -41.11 43.49 17.33
C ILE A 472 -39.70 42.99 16.91
N PRO A 473 -38.58 43.48 17.47
CA PRO A 473 -37.24 42.98 17.11
C PRO A 473 -36.98 41.53 17.54
N ALA A 474 -37.64 41.04 18.58
CA ALA A 474 -37.51 39.64 19.00
C ALA A 474 -38.23 38.70 18.02
N LEU A 475 -39.43 39.08 17.56
CA LEU A 475 -40.21 38.31 16.58
C LEU A 475 -39.51 38.16 15.22
N SER A 476 -38.80 39.19 14.74
CA SER A 476 -38.05 39.09 13.48
C SER A 476 -36.84 38.14 13.58
N SER A 477 -36.26 37.96 14.78
CA SER A 477 -35.12 37.05 14.99
C SER A 477 -35.49 35.56 14.97
N ILE A 478 -36.76 35.22 15.25
CA ILE A 478 -37.26 33.84 15.24
C ILE A 478 -37.37 33.30 13.79
N GLY A 479 -37.63 34.18 12.82
CA GLY A 479 -37.74 33.82 11.40
C GLY A 479 -36.43 33.46 10.69
N GLN A 480 -35.26 33.70 11.30
CA GLN A 480 -33.95 33.45 10.66
C GLN A 480 -33.26 32.14 11.09
N LYS A 481 -33.83 31.36 12.02
CA LYS A 481 -33.17 30.16 12.60
C LYS A 481 -33.57 28.81 11.98
N SER A 482 -34.31 28.79 10.87
CA SER A 482 -34.87 27.56 10.27
C SER A 482 -34.08 26.96 9.10
N HIS A 483 -32.84 27.42 8.82
CA HIS A 483 -31.93 26.76 7.87
C HIS A 483 -30.78 26.05 8.59
N VAL A 484 -31.02 24.80 8.97
CA VAL A 484 -29.97 23.83 9.32
C VAL A 484 -29.78 22.91 8.10
N PRO A 485 -28.59 22.82 7.49
CA PRO A 485 -28.31 21.83 6.47
C PRO A 485 -28.04 20.47 7.15
N THR A 486 -29.08 19.64 7.22
CA THR A 486 -28.95 18.25 7.66
C THR A 486 -28.38 17.40 6.51
N GLY A 487 -27.08 17.11 6.53
CA GLY A 487 -26.52 16.17 5.56
C GLY A 487 -25.00 16.16 5.40
N GLN A 488 -24.29 15.51 6.35
CA GLN A 488 -23.16 14.61 6.08
C GLN A 488 -22.52 14.12 7.40
N ALA A 489 -22.86 12.89 7.81
CA ALA A 489 -22.08 12.09 8.76
C ALA A 489 -22.51 10.61 8.64
N LEU A 490 -21.59 9.77 8.14
CA LEU A 490 -21.47 8.30 8.17
C LEU A 490 -20.54 7.96 6.98
N ILE A 491 -19.21 7.83 7.17
CA ILE A 491 -18.51 6.67 7.74
C ILE A 491 -18.75 5.44 6.84
N ASN A 492 -17.88 5.14 5.87
CA ASN A 492 -16.63 4.35 6.00
C ASN A 492 -16.80 2.99 6.70
N ASP A 493 -16.85 1.92 5.90
CA ASP A 493 -16.37 0.58 6.27
C ASP A 493 -16.25 -0.29 4.99
N SER A 494 -15.02 -0.39 4.44
CA SER A 494 -14.48 -1.47 3.56
C SER A 494 -13.06 -1.11 3.11
#